data_AF-A0A7M4DD85-F1
#
_entry.id   AF-A0A7M4DD85-F1
#
_cell.length_a   1.000
_cell.length_b   1.000
_cell.length_c   1.000
_cell.angle_alpha   90.00
_cell.angle_beta   90.00
_cell.angle_gamma   90.00
#
_symmetry.space_group_name_H-M   'P 1'
#
loop_
_entity.id
_entity.type
_entity.pdbx_description
1 polymer ?
#
loop_
_entity_poly.entity_id
_entity_poly.type
_entity_poly.pdbx_seq_one_letter_code
_entity_poly.pdbx_strand_id
1 'polypeptide(L)'
;MRIVVTGASGVLGTQVVHRARELGHHVVPASRRWGVDLSTGEGLAAVLAGADAVVHTACNPRRARLVDVDGTVQLLAAIATMASPPHLVYASLVGCSTSTAPYARTKRAVETLIEDSGLSATIVRSTRFHPSAAFLARATARAHRDVSPAPARPVDPAWVAAELVEYVLGGRPDGCMHAPDLAGPEMLTTDQLADAVLAHDGRPHRFLRLPGLGGPARAFATVADLPGPGALLGGASFRDWLGQQPLPIRR
;
A
#
# COMPACT_ATOMS: atom_id res chain seq x y z
N MET A 1 13.43 0.70 -19.99
CA MET A 1 12.11 1.34 -19.83
C MET A 1 12.25 2.59 -18.98
N ARG A 2 11.47 3.62 -19.28
CA ARG A 2 11.25 4.81 -18.46
C ARG A 2 10.02 4.60 -17.57
N ILE A 3 10.25 4.47 -16.28
CA ILE A 3 9.20 4.16 -15.29
C ILE A 3 8.99 5.40 -14.40
N VAL A 4 7.77 5.93 -14.39
CA VAL A 4 7.38 7.01 -13.47
C VAL A 4 6.83 6.40 -12.20
N VAL A 5 7.33 6.81 -11.04
CA VAL A 5 6.82 6.32 -9.74
C VAL A 5 6.19 7.48 -8.99
N THR A 6 4.86 7.52 -8.93
CA THR A 6 4.17 8.51 -8.08
C THR A 6 4.17 8.04 -6.63
N GLY A 7 4.29 8.96 -5.68
CA GLY A 7 4.46 8.59 -4.27
C GLY A 7 5.84 8.01 -3.96
N ALA A 8 6.84 8.28 -4.80
CA ALA A 8 8.21 7.77 -4.68
C ALA A 8 8.95 8.12 -3.39
N SER A 9 8.42 9.00 -2.53
CA SER A 9 8.96 9.30 -1.21
C SER A 9 8.31 8.49 -0.07
N GLY A 10 7.28 7.69 -0.38
CA GLY A 10 6.60 6.82 0.59
C GLY A 10 7.35 5.51 0.81
N VAL A 11 6.85 4.72 1.76
CA VAL A 11 7.39 3.39 2.12
C VAL A 11 7.50 2.49 0.89
N LEU A 12 6.40 2.29 0.16
CA LEU A 12 6.38 1.42 -1.02
C LEU A 12 7.10 2.08 -2.21
N GLY A 13 6.80 3.36 -2.51
CA GLY A 13 7.37 4.04 -3.67
C GLY A 13 8.90 4.09 -3.67
N THR A 14 9.52 4.24 -2.49
CA THR A 14 10.99 4.19 -2.37
C THR A 14 11.54 2.82 -2.74
N GLN A 15 10.88 1.74 -2.31
CA GLN A 15 11.27 0.36 -2.64
C GLN A 15 11.10 0.08 -4.14
N VAL A 16 10.02 0.56 -4.77
CA VAL A 16 9.80 0.44 -6.22
C VAL A 16 10.92 1.15 -6.99
N VAL A 17 11.28 2.37 -6.57
CA VAL A 17 12.37 3.12 -7.21
C VAL A 17 13.70 2.38 -7.10
N HIS A 18 14.01 1.84 -5.91
CA HIS A 18 15.21 1.05 -5.70
C HIS A 18 15.24 -0.17 -6.62
N ARG A 19 14.20 -1.00 -6.55
CA ARG A 19 14.12 -2.26 -7.29
C ARG A 19 14.16 -2.06 -8.81
N ALA A 20 13.42 -1.10 -9.35
CA ALA A 20 13.43 -0.84 -10.78
C ALA A 20 14.79 -0.28 -11.27
N ARG A 21 15.53 0.45 -10.42
CA ARG A 21 16.91 0.90 -10.76
C ARG A 21 17.91 -0.23 -10.70
N GLU A 22 17.80 -1.14 -9.73
CA GLU A 22 18.65 -2.35 -9.66
C GLU A 22 18.54 -3.19 -10.92
N LEU A 23 17.33 -3.25 -11.51
CA LEU A 23 17.08 -3.93 -12.79
C LEU A 23 17.50 -3.11 -14.04
N GLY A 24 18.12 -1.94 -13.86
CA GLY A 24 18.67 -1.13 -14.95
C GLY A 24 17.66 -0.23 -15.66
N HIS A 25 16.46 -0.01 -15.12
CA HIS A 25 15.46 0.88 -15.73
C HIS A 25 15.70 2.35 -15.37
N HIS A 26 15.27 3.24 -16.26
CA HIS A 26 15.30 4.68 -16.03
C HIS A 26 14.10 5.10 -15.19
N VAL A 27 14.31 5.26 -13.88
CA VAL A 27 13.21 5.57 -12.94
C VAL A 27 13.13 7.06 -12.64
N VAL A 28 11.96 7.62 -12.90
CA VAL A 28 11.61 9.02 -12.66
C VAL A 28 10.68 9.12 -11.45
N PRO A 29 11.17 9.53 -10.28
CA PRO A 29 10.32 9.70 -9.11
C PRO A 29 9.43 10.94 -9.26
N ALA A 30 8.14 10.79 -8.95
CA ALA A 30 7.13 11.84 -9.04
C ALA A 30 6.49 12.10 -7.67
N SER A 31 6.69 13.31 -7.15
CA SER A 31 6.02 13.85 -5.97
C SER A 31 6.29 15.35 -5.91
N ARG A 32 5.66 16.04 -4.94
CA ARG A 32 5.85 17.47 -4.71
C ARG A 32 7.32 17.86 -4.53
N ARG A 33 8.12 16.96 -3.95
CA ARG A 33 9.58 17.12 -3.83
C ARG A 33 10.27 17.35 -5.18
N TRP A 34 9.74 16.74 -6.24
CA TRP A 34 10.29 16.76 -7.60
C TRP A 34 9.44 17.61 -8.55
N GLY A 35 8.62 18.54 -8.03
CA GLY A 35 7.81 19.45 -8.85
C GLY A 35 6.57 18.82 -9.47
N VAL A 36 6.09 17.69 -8.94
CA VAL A 36 4.85 17.05 -9.41
C VAL A 36 3.82 17.04 -8.29
N ASP A 37 2.73 17.78 -8.45
CA ASP A 37 1.62 17.79 -7.49
C ASP A 37 0.38 17.12 -8.09
N LEU A 38 0.07 15.92 -7.60
CA LEU A 38 -1.11 15.17 -8.03
C LEU A 38 -2.41 15.90 -7.73
N SER A 39 -2.49 16.66 -6.63
CA SER A 39 -3.72 17.35 -6.23
C SER A 39 -4.10 18.49 -7.16
N THR A 40 -3.14 19.07 -7.87
CA THR A 40 -3.34 20.17 -8.82
C THR A 40 -3.13 19.73 -10.27
N GLY A 41 -2.46 18.60 -10.49
CA GLY A 41 -2.00 18.14 -11.80
C GLY A 41 -0.70 18.82 -12.28
N GLU A 42 -0.12 19.71 -11.49
CA GLU A 42 1.12 20.42 -11.83
C GLU A 42 2.26 19.41 -12.07
N GLY A 43 3.00 19.61 -13.16
CA GLY A 43 4.14 18.79 -13.54
C GLY A 43 3.79 17.40 -14.12
N LEU A 44 2.52 16.99 -14.14
CA LEU A 44 2.12 15.66 -14.62
C LEU A 44 2.46 15.44 -16.11
N ALA A 45 2.08 16.36 -16.99
CA ALA A 45 2.34 16.20 -18.42
C ALA A 45 3.85 16.07 -18.71
N ALA A 46 4.67 16.90 -18.07
CA ALA A 46 6.12 16.88 -18.24
C ALA A 46 6.75 15.59 -17.68
N VAL A 47 6.33 15.11 -16.51
CA VAL A 47 6.90 13.90 -15.91
C VAL A 47 6.47 12.63 -16.63
N LEU A 48 5.27 12.63 -17.23
CA LEU A 48 4.72 11.49 -17.99
C LEU A 48 5.26 11.41 -19.43
N ALA A 49 5.85 12.48 -19.95
CA ALA A 49 6.41 12.49 -21.30
C ALA A 49 7.40 11.33 -21.52
N GLY A 50 7.10 10.49 -22.52
CA GLY A 50 7.89 9.30 -22.88
C GLY A 50 7.92 8.19 -21.82
N ALA A 51 7.01 8.20 -20.84
CA ALA A 51 6.89 7.11 -19.88
C ALA A 51 6.39 5.84 -20.58
N ASP A 52 7.06 4.71 -20.30
CA ASP A 52 6.59 3.39 -20.73
C ASP A 52 5.57 2.84 -19.71
N ALA A 53 5.78 3.14 -18.43
CA ALA A 53 4.93 2.70 -17.33
C ALA A 53 4.86 3.73 -16.21
N VAL A 54 3.76 3.69 -15.46
CA VAL A 54 3.53 4.48 -14.24
C VAL A 54 3.22 3.51 -13.10
N VAL A 55 4.04 3.50 -12.05
CA VAL A 55 3.71 2.82 -10.79
C VAL A 55 3.07 3.84 -9.84
N HIS A 56 1.77 3.70 -9.63
CA HIS A 56 0.99 4.59 -8.79
C HIS A 56 0.98 4.11 -7.33
N THR A 57 1.85 4.70 -6.51
CA THR A 57 1.99 4.40 -5.07
C THR A 57 1.66 5.60 -4.17
N ALA A 58 1.19 6.71 -4.76
CA ALA A 58 0.86 7.91 -4.01
C ALA A 58 -0.31 7.65 -3.06
N CYS A 59 -0.14 8.10 -1.82
CA CYS A 59 -1.18 8.02 -0.80
C CYS A 59 -0.96 9.11 0.24
N ASN A 60 -2.03 9.80 0.64
CA ASN A 60 -2.01 10.71 1.77
C ASN A 60 -3.25 10.50 2.65
N PRO A 61 -3.16 9.67 3.70
CA PRO A 61 -4.31 9.38 4.57
C PRO A 61 -4.98 10.60 5.20
N ARG A 62 -4.24 11.73 5.36
CA ARG A 62 -4.79 12.97 5.92
C ARG A 62 -5.53 13.83 4.89
N ARG A 63 -5.24 13.64 3.60
CA ARG A 63 -5.83 14.39 2.48
C ARG A 63 -6.32 13.43 1.40
N ALA A 64 -6.90 12.30 1.81
CA ALA A 64 -7.19 11.16 0.95
C ALA A 64 -8.10 11.52 -0.23
N ARG A 65 -9.12 12.36 -0.03
CA ARG A 65 -9.97 12.83 -1.14
C ARG A 65 -9.16 13.59 -2.18
N LEU A 66 -8.40 14.58 -1.74
CA LEU A 66 -7.69 15.51 -2.61
C LEU A 66 -6.47 14.88 -3.31
N VAL A 67 -5.71 14.03 -2.60
CA VAL A 67 -4.45 13.49 -3.13
C VAL A 67 -4.64 12.13 -3.77
N ASP A 68 -5.42 11.24 -3.14
CA ASP A 68 -5.60 9.87 -3.64
C ASP A 68 -6.70 9.86 -4.71
N VAL A 69 -7.91 10.35 -4.41
CA VAL A 69 -9.04 10.28 -5.37
C VAL A 69 -8.89 11.32 -6.47
N ASP A 70 -8.95 12.61 -6.12
CA ASP A 70 -8.91 13.69 -7.10
C ASP A 70 -7.53 13.71 -7.81
N GLY A 71 -6.45 13.38 -7.10
CA GLY A 71 -5.13 13.23 -7.71
C GLY A 71 -4.99 12.04 -8.67
N THR A 72 -5.71 10.94 -8.45
CA THR A 72 -5.82 9.88 -9.46
C THR A 72 -6.58 10.37 -10.68
N VAL A 73 -7.67 11.13 -10.52
CA VAL A 73 -8.39 11.73 -11.66
C VAL A 73 -7.46 12.57 -12.52
N GLN A 74 -6.62 13.41 -11.90
CA GLN A 74 -5.61 14.20 -12.63
C GLN A 74 -4.59 13.33 -13.36
N LEU A 75 -4.09 12.27 -12.71
CA LEU A 75 -3.16 11.32 -13.31
C LEU A 75 -3.76 10.62 -14.53
N LEU A 76 -4.98 10.09 -14.40
CA LEU A 76 -5.70 9.40 -15.47
C LEU A 76 -5.99 10.34 -16.63
N ALA A 77 -6.45 11.56 -16.34
CA ALA A 77 -6.69 12.58 -17.37
C ALA A 77 -5.41 12.93 -18.14
N ALA A 78 -4.27 13.09 -17.44
CA ALA A 78 -2.99 13.35 -18.09
C ALA A 78 -2.56 12.18 -18.99
N ILE A 79 -2.68 10.94 -18.51
CA ILE A 79 -2.35 9.73 -19.27
C ILE A 79 -3.24 9.59 -20.51
N ALA A 80 -4.53 9.85 -20.39
CA ALA A 80 -5.50 9.69 -21.48
C ALA A 80 -5.25 10.63 -22.68
N THR A 81 -4.56 11.75 -22.48
CA THR A 81 -4.20 12.68 -23.57
C THR A 81 -2.97 12.26 -24.38
N MET A 82 -2.26 11.22 -23.93
CA MET A 82 -1.02 10.80 -24.57
C MET A 82 -1.28 9.96 -25.82
N ALA A 83 -0.49 10.18 -26.87
CA ALA A 83 -0.57 9.37 -28.10
C ALA A 83 -0.23 7.89 -27.86
N SER A 84 0.64 7.61 -26.87
CA SER A 84 0.92 6.26 -26.39
C SER A 84 0.84 6.26 -24.86
N PRO A 85 -0.35 5.97 -24.29
CA PRO A 85 -0.52 5.93 -22.84
C PRO A 85 0.37 4.86 -22.19
N PRO A 86 1.11 5.19 -21.11
CA PRO A 86 1.88 4.20 -20.36
C PRO A 86 0.99 3.15 -19.71
N HIS A 87 1.58 1.98 -19.43
CA HIS A 87 0.95 0.99 -18.56
C HIS A 87 0.86 1.51 -17.12
N LEU A 88 -0.35 1.54 -16.55
CA LEU A 88 -0.57 1.99 -15.18
C LEU A 88 -0.62 0.80 -14.21
N VAL A 89 0.36 0.69 -13.31
CA VAL A 89 0.35 -0.30 -12.23
C VAL A 89 0.00 0.39 -10.92
N TYR A 90 -1.12 0.02 -10.30
CA TYR A 90 -1.63 0.65 -9.08
C TYR A 90 -1.50 -0.24 -7.85
N ALA A 91 -0.91 0.31 -6.78
CA ALA A 91 -0.81 -0.35 -5.49
C ALA A 91 -2.06 -0.10 -4.62
N SER A 92 -2.90 -1.11 -4.51
CA SER A 92 -4.15 -1.13 -3.75
C SER A 92 -4.05 -1.96 -2.46
N LEU A 93 -5.18 -2.13 -1.77
CA LEU A 93 -5.28 -2.78 -0.47
C LEU A 93 -6.24 -3.98 -0.54
N VAL A 94 -5.79 -5.12 -0.03
CA VAL A 94 -6.64 -6.31 0.16
C VAL A 94 -7.86 -5.97 1.02
N GLY A 95 -9.04 -6.45 0.63
CA GLY A 95 -10.29 -6.22 1.37
C GLY A 95 -10.89 -4.82 1.20
N CYS A 96 -10.36 -3.97 0.30
CA CYS A 96 -10.88 -2.62 0.09
C CYS A 96 -12.33 -2.59 -0.41
N SER A 97 -12.78 -3.64 -1.11
CA SER A 97 -14.15 -3.74 -1.64
C SER A 97 -15.22 -4.02 -0.58
N THR A 98 -14.84 -4.59 0.56
CA THR A 98 -15.78 -4.99 1.63
C THR A 98 -15.62 -4.18 2.91
N SER A 99 -14.48 -3.51 3.09
CA SER A 99 -14.19 -2.75 4.30
C SER A 99 -14.87 -1.39 4.34
N THR A 100 -15.45 -1.10 5.51
CA THR A 100 -16.02 0.22 5.85
C THR A 100 -14.97 1.16 6.46
N ALA A 101 -13.69 0.77 6.52
CA ALA A 101 -12.64 1.68 6.97
C ALA A 101 -12.45 2.84 5.96
N PRO A 102 -12.31 4.11 6.40
CA PRO A 102 -12.12 5.24 5.49
C PRO A 102 -10.98 5.05 4.48
N TYR A 103 -9.84 4.52 4.95
CA TYR A 103 -8.68 4.23 4.10
C TYR A 103 -9.01 3.20 3.00
N ALA A 104 -9.73 2.13 3.35
CA ALA A 104 -10.15 1.10 2.41
C ALA A 104 -11.14 1.65 1.37
N ARG A 105 -12.10 2.48 1.78
CA ARG A 105 -13.02 3.16 0.86
C ARG A 105 -12.28 4.06 -0.13
N THR A 106 -11.25 4.79 0.30
CA THR A 106 -10.40 5.56 -0.61
C THR A 106 -9.73 4.64 -1.62
N LYS A 107 -9.12 3.54 -1.18
CA LYS A 107 -8.46 2.59 -2.08
C LYS A 107 -9.44 2.00 -3.11
N ARG A 108 -10.65 1.62 -2.68
CA ARG A 108 -11.69 1.14 -3.59
C ARG A 108 -12.16 2.22 -4.57
N ALA A 109 -12.34 3.45 -4.11
CA ALA A 109 -12.72 4.56 -5.01
C ALA A 109 -11.66 4.80 -6.10
N VAL A 110 -10.38 4.71 -5.76
CA VAL A 110 -9.29 4.81 -6.74
C VAL A 110 -9.28 3.62 -7.70
N GLU A 111 -9.54 2.40 -7.24
CA GLU A 111 -9.70 1.24 -8.13
C GLU A 111 -10.82 1.45 -9.14
N THR A 112 -12.00 1.92 -8.70
CA THR A 112 -13.13 2.20 -9.60
C THR A 112 -12.76 3.22 -10.67
N LEU A 113 -12.05 4.31 -10.30
CA LEU A 113 -11.58 5.28 -11.28
C LEU A 113 -10.64 4.67 -12.33
N ILE A 114 -9.76 3.76 -11.92
CA ILE A 114 -8.82 3.10 -12.83
C ILE A 114 -9.56 2.08 -13.71
N GLU A 115 -10.46 1.29 -13.13
CA GLU A 115 -11.33 0.35 -13.84
C GLU A 115 -12.12 1.06 -14.95
N ASP A 116 -12.70 2.22 -14.64
CA ASP A 116 -13.54 2.98 -15.57
C ASP A 116 -12.75 3.81 -16.59
N SER A 117 -11.42 3.90 -16.44
CA SER A 117 -10.58 4.79 -17.28
C SER A 117 -10.40 4.31 -18.72
N GLY A 118 -10.61 3.02 -18.98
CA GLY A 118 -10.29 2.38 -20.27
C GLY A 118 -8.79 2.30 -20.59
N LEU A 119 -7.92 2.71 -19.66
CA LEU A 119 -6.46 2.64 -19.83
C LEU A 119 -5.95 1.21 -19.58
N SER A 120 -4.79 0.92 -20.15
CA SER A 120 -4.05 -0.30 -19.84
C SER A 120 -3.54 -0.23 -18.40
N ALA A 121 -4.16 -1.00 -17.49
CA ALA A 121 -3.90 -0.91 -16.07
C ALA A 121 -3.87 -2.27 -15.37
N THR A 122 -2.99 -2.39 -14.37
CA THR A 122 -2.92 -3.54 -13.46
C THR A 122 -3.11 -3.06 -12.04
N ILE A 123 -4.19 -3.50 -11.40
CA ILE A 123 -4.45 -3.25 -9.98
C ILE A 123 -3.84 -4.39 -9.17
N VAL A 124 -2.93 -4.06 -8.27
CA VAL A 124 -2.23 -5.01 -7.41
C VAL A 124 -2.58 -4.72 -5.97
N ARG A 125 -3.36 -5.61 -5.35
CA ARG A 125 -3.74 -5.49 -3.95
C ARG A 125 -2.69 -6.15 -3.07
N SER A 126 -2.34 -5.49 -1.97
CA SER A 126 -1.52 -6.09 -0.93
C SER A 126 -2.18 -5.97 0.43
N THR A 127 -1.86 -6.90 1.32
CA THR A 127 -2.14 -6.76 2.75
C THR A 127 -1.34 -5.60 3.36
N ARG A 128 -1.66 -5.15 4.58
CA ARG A 128 -0.97 -4.01 5.20
C ARG A 128 0.54 -4.24 5.34
N PHE A 129 1.33 -3.23 4.96
CA PHE A 129 2.79 -3.30 5.14
C PHE A 129 3.20 -3.41 6.60
N HIS A 130 4.35 -4.07 6.85
CA HIS A 130 4.90 -4.22 8.20
C HIS A 130 4.98 -2.91 9.00
N PRO A 131 5.48 -1.77 8.48
CA PRO A 131 5.53 -0.52 9.25
C PRO A 131 4.15 -0.01 9.66
N SER A 132 3.16 -0.13 8.77
CA SER A 132 1.78 0.27 9.04
C SER A 132 1.11 -0.63 10.08
N ALA A 133 1.34 -1.95 9.98
CA ALA A 133 0.87 -2.91 10.97
C ALA A 133 1.49 -2.64 12.35
N ALA A 134 2.80 -2.38 12.41
CA ALA A 134 3.48 -2.05 13.66
C ALA A 134 2.98 -0.73 14.28
N PHE A 135 2.76 0.30 13.45
CA PHE A 135 2.18 1.57 13.92
C PHE A 135 0.80 1.38 14.55
N LEU A 136 -0.08 0.62 13.88
CA LEU A 136 -1.42 0.32 14.36
C LEU A 136 -1.38 -0.52 15.65
N ALA A 137 -0.56 -1.57 15.68
CA ALA A 137 -0.37 -2.42 16.83
C ALA A 137 0.09 -1.62 18.07
N ARG A 138 1.04 -0.69 17.88
CA ARG A 138 1.54 0.20 18.95
C ARG A 138 0.47 1.20 19.42
N ALA A 139 -0.33 1.75 18.51
CA ALA A 139 -1.42 2.66 18.85
C ALA A 139 -2.50 1.96 19.69
N THR A 140 -2.82 0.72 19.32
CA THR A 140 -3.71 -0.18 20.05
C THR A 140 -3.20 -0.47 21.45
N ALA A 141 -1.93 -0.89 21.56
CA ALA A 141 -1.30 -1.20 22.84
C ALA A 141 -1.36 -0.03 23.84
N ARG A 142 -1.06 1.19 23.38
CA ARG A 142 -1.11 2.40 24.23
C ARG A 142 -2.51 2.77 24.72
N ALA A 143 -3.55 2.37 23.99
CA ALA A 143 -4.92 2.68 24.38
C ALA A 143 -5.42 1.77 25.52
N HIS A 144 -4.65 0.75 25.95
CA HIS A 144 -5.06 -0.29 26.89
C HIS A 144 -6.42 -0.92 26.53
N ARG A 145 -6.79 -0.90 25.25
CA ARG A 145 -8.07 -1.44 24.79
C ARG A 145 -7.88 -2.93 24.54
N ASP A 146 -8.78 -3.73 25.11
CA ASP A 146 -8.92 -5.12 24.69
C ASP A 146 -9.27 -5.12 23.20
N VAL A 147 -8.37 -5.70 22.41
CA VAL A 147 -8.62 -5.93 21.00
C VAL A 147 -8.95 -7.39 20.87
N SER A 148 -10.23 -7.64 20.60
CA SER A 148 -10.68 -8.94 20.13
C SER A 148 -9.70 -9.43 19.06
N PRO A 149 -9.07 -10.60 19.23
CA PRO A 149 -8.00 -11.04 18.35
C PRO A 149 -8.57 -11.21 16.94
N ALA A 150 -8.09 -10.38 16.02
CA ALA A 150 -8.44 -10.44 14.62
C ALA A 150 -7.22 -10.91 13.82
N PRO A 151 -7.39 -11.83 12.85
CA PRO A 151 -6.28 -12.29 12.03
C PRO A 151 -5.78 -11.19 11.09
N ALA A 152 -4.47 -11.15 10.89
CA ALA A 152 -3.76 -10.24 10.03
C ALA A 152 -2.55 -10.95 9.40
N ARG A 153 -2.18 -10.55 8.18
CA ARG A 153 -0.98 -11.05 7.50
C ARG A 153 -0.14 -9.88 6.97
N PRO A 154 0.55 -9.13 7.84
CA PRO A 154 1.35 -8.00 7.39
C PRO A 154 2.40 -8.43 6.35
N VAL A 155 2.62 -7.62 5.32
CA VAL A 155 3.53 -7.95 4.21
C VAL A 155 4.74 -7.04 4.15
N ASP A 156 5.84 -7.58 3.64
CA ASP A 156 7.07 -6.85 3.36
C ASP A 156 6.87 -5.90 2.17
N PRO A 157 7.01 -4.57 2.35
CA PRO A 157 6.90 -3.61 1.25
C PRO A 157 7.99 -3.78 0.18
N ALA A 158 9.16 -4.34 0.51
CA ALA A 158 10.22 -4.59 -0.48
C ALA A 158 9.84 -5.71 -1.44
N TRP A 159 9.24 -6.78 -0.93
CA TRP A 159 8.70 -7.86 -1.78
C TRP A 159 7.54 -7.37 -2.65
N VAL A 160 6.58 -6.63 -2.07
CA VAL A 160 5.48 -6.03 -2.87
C VAL A 160 6.02 -5.11 -3.96
N ALA A 161 7.07 -4.34 -3.68
CA ALA A 161 7.71 -3.51 -4.70
C ALA A 161 8.33 -4.33 -5.84
N ALA A 162 8.92 -5.49 -5.54
CA ALA A 162 9.42 -6.40 -6.55
C ALA A 162 8.30 -6.91 -7.44
N GLU A 163 7.21 -7.41 -6.87
CA GLU A 163 6.04 -7.87 -7.63
C GLU A 163 5.44 -6.76 -8.50
N LEU A 164 5.33 -5.52 -8.00
CA LEU A 164 4.86 -4.39 -8.81
C LEU A 164 5.77 -4.13 -10.02
N VAL A 165 7.08 -4.28 -9.86
CA VAL A 165 8.02 -4.13 -10.97
C VAL A 165 7.88 -5.30 -11.94
N GLU A 166 7.71 -6.53 -11.47
CA GLU A 166 7.41 -7.67 -12.36
C GLU A 166 6.13 -7.43 -13.18
N TYR A 167 5.07 -6.86 -12.61
CA TYR A 167 3.87 -6.49 -13.37
C TYR A 167 4.13 -5.41 -14.42
N VAL A 168 5.03 -4.45 -14.16
CA VAL A 168 5.47 -3.48 -15.18
C VAL A 168 6.20 -4.18 -16.33
N LEU A 169 7.00 -5.21 -16.03
CA LEU A 169 7.84 -5.91 -17.01
C LEU A 169 7.10 -7.01 -17.76
N GLY A 170 6.07 -7.61 -17.16
CA GLY A 170 5.25 -8.68 -17.73
C GLY A 170 4.37 -8.26 -18.91
N GLY A 171 4.35 -6.96 -19.23
CA GLY A 171 3.59 -6.41 -20.33
C GLY A 171 2.28 -5.78 -19.90
N ARG A 172 1.72 -5.00 -20.83
CA ARG A 172 0.53 -4.18 -20.59
C ARG A 172 -0.75 -4.97 -20.96
N PRO A 173 -1.75 -5.06 -20.09
CA PRO A 173 -3.01 -5.74 -20.39
C PRO A 173 -3.88 -4.96 -21.38
N ASP A 174 -4.80 -5.66 -22.04
CA ASP A 174 -5.89 -5.02 -22.78
C ASP A 174 -6.93 -4.50 -21.77
N GLY A 175 -6.92 -3.18 -21.53
CA GLY A 175 -7.76 -2.53 -20.52
C GLY A 175 -7.25 -2.74 -19.09
N CYS A 176 -8.17 -2.89 -18.13
CA CYS A 176 -7.83 -3.02 -16.72
C CYS A 176 -7.91 -4.48 -16.26
N MET A 177 -6.90 -4.94 -15.53
CA MET A 177 -6.88 -6.25 -14.87
C MET A 177 -6.60 -6.15 -13.37
N HIS A 178 -7.05 -7.15 -12.61
CA HIS A 178 -6.66 -7.36 -11.21
C HIS A 178 -5.63 -8.48 -11.13
N ALA A 179 -4.50 -8.19 -10.50
CA ALA A 179 -3.49 -9.20 -10.16
C ALA A 179 -3.94 -10.03 -8.94
N PRO A 180 -3.37 -11.24 -8.75
CA PRO A 180 -3.47 -11.95 -7.48
C PRO A 180 -3.10 -11.06 -6.27
N ASP A 181 -3.83 -11.23 -5.17
CA ASP A 181 -3.55 -10.53 -3.91
C ASP A 181 -2.15 -10.92 -3.40
N LEU A 182 -1.39 -9.92 -2.92
CA LEU A 182 -0.08 -10.11 -2.31
C LEU A 182 -0.21 -10.08 -0.77
N ALA A 183 0.22 -11.14 -0.10
CA ALA A 183 0.14 -11.21 1.35
C ALA A 183 1.43 -11.68 2.00
N GLY A 184 1.65 -11.24 3.25
CA GLY A 184 2.78 -11.69 4.03
C GLY A 184 2.70 -13.19 4.33
N PRO A 185 3.85 -13.83 4.58
CA PRO A 185 3.90 -15.27 4.80
C PRO A 185 3.31 -15.63 6.17
N GLU A 186 3.51 -14.77 7.16
CA GLU A 186 3.14 -14.99 8.56
C GLU A 186 1.70 -14.54 8.82
N MET A 187 0.89 -15.41 9.44
CA MET A 187 -0.42 -15.04 9.96
C MET A 187 -0.31 -14.82 11.47
N LEU A 188 -0.71 -13.63 11.91
CA LEU A 188 -0.69 -13.20 13.29
C LEU A 188 -2.06 -12.67 13.68
N THR A 189 -2.37 -12.71 14.96
CA THR A 189 -3.51 -11.97 15.51
C THR A 189 -3.08 -10.55 15.91
N THR A 190 -4.05 -9.65 16.02
CA THR A 190 -3.82 -8.26 16.44
C THR A 190 -3.15 -8.14 17.81
N ASP A 191 -3.41 -9.05 18.75
CA ASP A 191 -2.72 -9.12 20.06
C ASP A 191 -1.28 -9.61 19.90
N GLN A 192 -1.03 -10.65 19.10
CA GLN A 192 0.33 -11.12 18.81
C GLN A 192 1.20 -10.04 18.14
N LEU A 193 0.61 -9.25 17.22
CA LEU A 193 1.31 -8.10 16.63
C LEU A 193 1.69 -7.05 17.67
N ALA A 194 0.75 -6.75 18.58
CA ALA A 194 0.99 -5.75 19.62
C ALA A 194 2.02 -6.23 20.64
N ASP A 195 1.95 -7.49 21.06
CA ASP A 195 2.94 -8.14 21.93
C ASP A 195 4.33 -8.11 21.30
N ALA A 196 4.45 -8.51 20.02
CA ALA A 196 5.72 -8.50 19.31
C ALA A 196 6.34 -7.09 19.26
N VAL A 197 5.55 -6.07 18.92
CA VAL A 197 6.02 -4.68 18.86
C VAL A 197 6.43 -4.15 20.24
N LEU A 198 5.65 -4.44 21.29
CA LEU A 198 5.96 -4.01 22.65
C LEU A 198 7.21 -4.70 23.22
N ALA A 199 7.36 -6.00 22.95
CA ALA A 199 8.54 -6.76 23.31
C ALA A 199 9.79 -6.18 22.62
N HIS A 200 9.69 -5.90 21.32
CA HIS A 200 10.76 -5.22 20.57
C HIS A 200 11.11 -3.87 21.18
N ASP A 201 10.13 -3.04 21.54
CA ASP A 201 10.37 -1.72 22.14
C ASP A 201 10.94 -1.75 23.59
N GLY A 202 11.17 -2.93 24.17
CA GLY A 202 11.64 -3.08 25.55
C GLY A 202 10.58 -2.67 26.58
N ARG A 203 9.30 -2.67 26.20
CA ARG A 203 8.17 -2.29 27.06
C ARG A 203 7.13 -3.41 27.11
N PRO A 204 7.48 -4.59 27.66
CA PRO A 204 6.54 -5.69 27.75
C PRO A 204 5.32 -5.27 28.58
N HIS A 205 4.16 -5.21 27.94
CA HIS A 205 2.90 -4.86 28.59
C HIS A 205 2.05 -6.12 28.69
N ARG A 206 1.50 -6.41 29.87
CA ARG A 206 0.45 -7.42 29.98
C ARG A 206 -0.86 -6.78 29.55
N PHE A 207 -1.43 -7.23 28.44
CA PHE A 207 -2.82 -6.92 28.11
C PHE A 207 -3.72 -7.45 29.22
N LEU A 208 -4.47 -6.57 29.89
CA LEU A 208 -5.56 -7.01 30.73
C LEU A 208 -6.74 -7.32 29.80
N ARG A 209 -6.95 -8.60 29.49
CA ARG A 209 -8.14 -9.07 28.76
C ARG A 209 -9.37 -8.75 29.62
N LEU A 210 -10.16 -7.76 29.22
CA LEU A 210 -11.38 -7.38 29.88
C LEU A 210 -12.54 -7.96 29.05
N PRO A 211 -13.39 -8.85 29.62
CA PRO A 211 -14.53 -9.40 28.90
C PRO A 211 -15.31 -8.30 28.18
N GLY A 212 -15.42 -8.41 26.86
CA GLY A 212 -15.75 -7.31 25.96
C GLY A 212 -17.06 -6.61 26.30
N LEU A 213 -16.97 -5.43 26.90
CA LEU A 213 -18.06 -4.47 26.92
C LEU A 213 -18.14 -3.84 25.52
N GLY A 214 -19.15 -4.24 24.76
CA GLY A 214 -19.39 -3.85 23.38
C GLY A 214 -19.23 -2.34 23.16
N GLY A 215 -18.27 -1.99 22.31
CA GLY A 215 -17.95 -0.62 21.95
C GLY A 215 -17.01 -0.54 20.74
N PRO A 216 -16.58 0.67 20.33
CA PRO A 216 -15.83 0.92 19.09
C PRO A 216 -14.47 0.18 18.96
N ALA A 217 -14.04 -0.61 19.95
CA ALA A 217 -12.98 -1.61 19.81
C ALA A 217 -13.26 -2.62 18.68
N ARG A 218 -14.54 -2.82 18.31
CA ARG A 218 -14.95 -3.58 17.11
C ARG A 218 -14.47 -2.98 15.78
N ALA A 219 -14.02 -1.72 15.76
CA ALA A 219 -13.46 -1.07 14.56
C ALA A 219 -12.03 -1.52 14.22
N PHE A 220 -11.33 -2.19 15.13
CA PHE A 220 -10.11 -2.95 14.78
C PHE A 220 -10.44 -4.31 14.15
N ALA A 221 -11.67 -4.80 14.31
CA ALA A 221 -12.19 -6.04 13.72
C ALA A 221 -12.92 -5.81 12.38
N THR A 222 -13.00 -4.58 11.87
CA THR A 222 -13.67 -4.30 10.59
C THR A 222 -12.71 -4.47 9.43
N VAL A 223 -12.66 -5.73 9.00
CA VAL A 223 -12.03 -6.32 7.82
C VAL A 223 -10.56 -6.67 8.03
N ALA A 224 -10.40 -7.93 8.41
CA ALA A 224 -9.28 -8.79 8.08
C ALA A 224 -8.75 -8.41 6.68
N ASP A 225 -7.56 -7.81 6.61
CA ASP A 225 -6.78 -7.75 5.36
C ASP A 225 -6.25 -9.16 5.07
N LEU A 226 -7.16 -10.13 5.01
CA LEU A 226 -6.86 -11.48 4.62
C LEU A 226 -7.13 -11.57 3.13
N PRO A 227 -6.15 -12.09 2.38
CA PRO A 227 -6.29 -12.17 0.95
C PRO A 227 -7.29 -13.26 0.57
N GLY A 228 -7.84 -13.16 -0.65
CA GLY A 228 -8.69 -14.22 -1.20
C GLY A 228 -7.92 -15.51 -1.53
N PRO A 229 -8.63 -16.56 -1.97
CA PRO A 229 -8.00 -17.74 -2.57
C PRO A 229 -7.12 -17.36 -3.77
N GLY A 230 -5.98 -18.03 -3.94
CA GLY A 230 -5.05 -17.78 -5.06
C GLY A 230 -4.08 -16.63 -4.81
N ALA A 231 -4.06 -16.06 -3.61
CA ALA A 231 -3.10 -15.05 -3.22
C ALA A 231 -1.66 -15.57 -3.20
N LEU A 232 -0.72 -14.72 -3.60
CA LEU A 232 0.70 -14.98 -3.50
C LEU A 232 1.18 -14.63 -2.10
N LEU A 233 1.90 -15.55 -1.48
CA LEU A 233 2.44 -15.41 -0.13
C LEU A 233 3.96 -15.28 -0.23
N GLY A 234 4.51 -14.17 0.24
CA GLY A 234 5.94 -13.92 0.09
C GLY A 234 6.48 -12.74 0.88
N GLY A 235 7.78 -12.50 0.71
CA GLY A 235 8.53 -11.52 1.49
C GLY A 235 8.99 -12.02 2.85
N ALA A 236 9.69 -11.16 3.59
CA ALA A 236 10.09 -11.47 4.96
C ALA A 236 8.86 -11.65 5.88
N SER A 237 9.01 -12.43 6.96
CA SER A 237 7.98 -12.48 8.01
C SER A 237 7.93 -11.15 8.77
N PHE A 238 6.82 -10.90 9.48
CA PHE A 238 6.71 -9.68 10.29
C PHE A 238 7.75 -9.68 11.40
N ARG A 239 8.00 -10.84 12.03
CA ARG A 239 9.01 -10.99 13.09
C ARG A 239 10.43 -10.80 12.58
N ASP A 240 10.78 -11.33 11.41
CA ASP A 240 12.11 -11.13 10.82
C ASP A 240 12.36 -9.66 10.49
N TRP A 241 11.37 -9.01 9.88
CA TRP A 241 11.42 -7.57 9.61
C TRP A 241 11.57 -6.78 10.91
N LEU A 242 10.82 -7.14 11.95
CA LEU A 242 10.83 -6.47 13.24
C LEU A 242 12.21 -6.55 13.89
N GLY A 243 12.85 -7.74 13.87
CA GLY A 243 14.20 -7.94 14.41
C GLY A 243 15.31 -7.12 13.74
N GLN A 244 15.06 -6.59 12.54
CA GLN A 244 15.97 -5.70 11.82
C GLN A 244 15.71 -4.21 12.08
N GLN A 245 14.64 -3.86 12.82
CA GLN A 245 14.29 -2.46 13.08
C GLN A 245 15.12 -1.86 14.21
N PRO A 246 15.46 -0.56 14.14
CA PRO A 246 16.10 0.13 15.25
C PRO A 246 15.21 0.15 16.50
N LEU A 247 15.84 0.35 17.66
CA LEU A 247 15.18 0.47 18.95
C LEU A 247 15.05 1.95 19.36
N PRO A 248 13.82 2.49 19.58
CA PRO A 248 12.51 1.92 19.25
C PRO A 248 12.19 2.01 17.75
N ILE A 249 11.20 1.25 17.26
CA ILE A 249 10.79 1.27 15.84
C ILE A 249 10.48 2.71 15.42
N ARG A 250 11.14 3.20 14.36
CA ARG A 250 10.90 4.53 13.79
C ARG A 250 9.48 4.60 13.20
N ARG A 251 8.86 5.77 13.31
CA ARG A 251 7.52 6.04 12.74
C ARG A 251 7.56 6.11 11.23
#